data_AF-M3JBY3-F1
#
_entry.id   AF-M3JBY3-F1
#
_cell.length_a   1.000
_cell.length_b   1.000
_cell.length_c   1.000
_cell.angle_alpha   90.00
_cell.angle_beta   90.00
_cell.angle_gamma   90.00
#
_symmetry.space_group_name_H-M   'P 1'
#
loop_
_entity.id
_entity.type
_entity.pdbx_description
1 polymer ?
#
loop_
_entity_poly.entity_id
_entity_poly.type
_entity_poly.pdbx_seq_one_letter_code
_entity_poly.pdbx_strand_id
1 'polypeptide(L)'
;MGFIRSFINRVTRTQLETAKFGFYLLSPICIMYYVGLDTDKKFNLPGFWPDPSTLNQIPKEPHEIQAEIARIRRARAEKRKRLEEKAKELGISEDMVEEVNESS
;
A
#
# COMPACT_ATOMS: atom_id res chain seq x y z
N MET A 1 4.46 4.62 53.04
CA MET A 1 3.11 4.45 52.43
C MET A 1 2.10 5.58 52.67
N GLY A 2 2.29 6.54 53.59
CA GLY A 2 1.25 7.54 53.93
C GLY A 2 1.04 8.66 52.90
N PHE A 3 2.12 9.16 52.30
CA PHE A 3 2.06 10.26 51.32
C PHE A 3 1.25 9.91 50.07
N ILE A 4 1.41 8.69 49.54
CA ILE A 4 0.71 8.21 48.35
C ILE A 4 -0.80 8.12 48.62
N ARG A 5 -1.20 7.64 49.80
CA ARG A 5 -2.60 7.50 50.18
C ARG A 5 -3.29 8.85 50.37
N SER A 6 -2.60 9.82 50.97
CA SER A 6 -3.11 11.20 51.10
C SER A 6 -3.24 11.90 49.75
N PHE A 7 -2.35 11.60 48.80
CA PHE A 7 -2.39 12.17 47.46
C PHE A 7 -3.58 11.63 46.65
N ILE A 8 -3.79 10.30 46.65
CA ILE A 8 -4.90 9.64 45.93
C ILE A 8 -6.26 10.15 46.41
N ASN A 9 -6.43 10.35 47.72
CA ASN A 9 -7.68 10.86 48.29
C ASN A 9 -7.99 12.32 47.92
N ARG A 10 -7.02 13.06 47.38
CA ARG A 10 -7.16 14.48 46.99
C ARG A 10 -7.46 14.65 45.49
N VAL A 11 -7.34 13.58 44.69
CA VAL A 11 -7.57 13.62 43.25
C VAL A 11 -9.07 13.63 42.97
N THR A 12 -9.52 14.62 42.19
CA THR A 12 -10.93 14.73 41.80
C THR A 12 -11.26 13.87 40.58
N ARG A 13 -12.55 13.51 40.41
CA ARG A 13 -13.03 12.72 39.26
C ARG A 13 -12.62 13.35 37.92
N THR A 14 -12.72 14.68 37.80
CA THR A 14 -12.33 15.42 36.60
C THR A 14 -10.83 15.30 36.32
N GLN A 15 -9.97 15.36 37.33
CA GLN A 15 -8.51 15.19 37.16
C GLN A 15 -8.17 13.79 36.64
N LEU A 16 -8.87 12.75 37.09
CA LEU A 16 -8.72 11.39 36.56
C LEU A 16 -9.19 11.27 35.12
N GLU A 17 -10.29 11.93 34.75
CA GLU A 17 -10.78 11.94 33.37
C GLU A 17 -9.80 12.67 32.43
N THR A 18 -9.23 13.80 32.85
CA THR A 18 -8.20 14.51 32.09
C THR A 18 -6.92 13.69 31.94
N ALA A 19 -6.47 13.02 33.02
CA ALA A 19 -5.30 12.14 32.95
C ALA A 19 -5.54 10.94 32.02
N LYS A 20 -6.72 10.32 32.07
CA LYS A 20 -7.13 9.25 31.16
C LYS A 20 -7.14 9.72 29.71
N PHE A 21 -7.70 10.90 29.45
CA PHE A 21 -7.70 11.49 28.11
C PHE A 21 -6.27 11.74 27.60
N GLY A 22 -5.41 12.35 28.43
CA GLY A 22 -4.01 12.58 28.10
C GLY A 22 -3.25 11.28 27.82
N PHE A 23 -3.49 10.23 28.61
CA PHE A 23 -2.89 8.92 28.38
C PHE A 23 -3.35 8.30 27.06
N TYR A 24 -4.64 8.36 26.73
CA TYR A 24 -5.16 7.83 25.47
C TYR A 24 -4.67 8.61 24.25
N LEU A 25 -4.42 9.91 24.39
CA LEU A 25 -3.84 10.71 23.33
C LEU A 25 -2.34 10.44 23.15
N LEU A 26 -1.58 10.44 24.26
CA LEU A 26 -0.12 10.33 24.22
C LEU A 26 0.37 8.91 23.96
N SER A 27 -0.33 7.88 24.46
CA SER A 27 0.07 6.48 24.31
C SER A 27 0.34 6.08 22.84
N PRO A 28 -0.59 6.25 21.88
CA PRO A 28 -0.33 5.89 20.48
C PRO A 28 0.76 6.76 19.86
N ILE A 29 0.85 8.04 20.20
CA ILE A 29 1.88 8.95 19.68
C ILE A 29 3.28 8.50 20.15
N CYS A 30 3.42 8.16 21.43
CA CYS A 30 4.66 7.66 22.00
C CYS A 30 5.04 6.31 21.40
N ILE A 31 4.08 5.41 21.19
CA ILE A 31 4.32 4.11 20.52
C ILE A 31 4.80 4.36 19.09
N MET A 32 4.15 5.24 18.33
CA MET A 32 4.58 5.58 16.97
C MET A 32 5.96 6.24 16.95
N TYR A 33 6.30 7.10 17.91
CA TYR A 33 7.63 7.71 18.01
C TYR A 33 8.70 6.69 18.39
N TYR A 34 8.40 5.78 19.32
CA TYR A 34 9.34 4.76 19.76
C TYR A 34 9.54 3.67 18.71
N VAL A 35 8.46 3.18 18.09
CA VAL A 35 8.52 2.12 17.09
C VAL A 35 8.95 2.67 15.73
N GLY A 36 8.31 3.76 15.27
CA GLY A 36 8.63 4.42 14.01
C GLY A 36 8.42 3.52 12.79
N LEU A 37 9.29 3.72 11.78
CA LEU A 37 9.35 2.94 10.55
C LEU A 37 10.30 1.72 10.64
N ASP A 38 11.18 1.68 11.65
CA ASP A 38 12.14 0.58 11.87
C ASP A 38 11.54 -0.52 12.79
N THR A 39 10.27 -0.88 12.55
CA THR A 39 9.61 -2.00 13.26
C THR A 39 10.37 -3.31 13.09
N ASP A 40 10.92 -3.53 11.90
CA ASP A 40 11.69 -4.71 11.52
C ASP A 40 12.93 -4.91 12.40
N LYS A 41 13.73 -3.85 12.61
CA LYS A 41 14.96 -3.90 13.40
C LYS A 41 14.69 -3.97 14.89
N LYS A 42 13.64 -3.29 15.39
CA LYS A 42 13.35 -3.22 16.83
C LYS A 42 12.66 -4.46 17.37
N PHE A 43 11.87 -5.15 16.55
CA PHE A 43 11.17 -6.37 16.94
C PHE A 43 11.88 -7.65 16.48
N ASN A 44 13.05 -7.53 15.82
CA ASN A 44 13.86 -8.63 15.30
C ASN A 44 13.02 -9.66 14.53
N LEU A 45 12.11 -9.16 13.68
CA LEU A 45 11.16 -9.97 12.93
C LEU A 45 11.90 -10.58 11.71
N PRO A 46 12.19 -11.90 11.71
CA PRO A 46 12.84 -12.52 10.56
C PRO A 46 11.88 -12.51 9.36
N GLY A 47 12.30 -11.93 8.24
CA GLY A 47 11.52 -11.92 7.00
C GLY A 47 10.32 -10.98 6.97
N PHE A 48 10.33 -9.90 7.78
CA PHE A 48 9.24 -8.89 7.75
C PHE A 48 9.09 -8.23 6.37
N TRP A 49 10.20 -7.92 5.71
CA TRP A 49 10.21 -7.43 4.33
C TRP A 49 10.47 -8.60 3.36
N PRO A 50 9.71 -8.70 2.24
CA PRO A 50 10.02 -9.66 1.20
C PRO A 50 11.41 -9.39 0.65
N ASP A 51 12.16 -10.45 0.35
CA ASP A 51 13.52 -10.33 -0.17
C ASP A 51 13.50 -9.41 -1.40
N PRO A 52 14.34 -8.34 -1.43
CA PRO A 52 14.42 -7.46 -2.58
C PRO A 52 14.66 -8.21 -3.89
N SER A 53 15.32 -9.37 -3.87
CA SER A 53 15.49 -10.21 -5.06
C SER A 53 14.17 -10.76 -5.64
N THR A 54 13.13 -10.90 -4.82
CA THR A 54 11.80 -11.40 -5.21
C THR A 54 10.90 -10.27 -5.72
N LEU A 55 11.26 -9.02 -5.45
CA LEU A 55 10.54 -7.85 -5.95
C LEU A 55 10.84 -7.62 -7.44
N ASN A 56 9.89 -7.00 -8.14
CA ASN A 56 10.10 -6.58 -9.52
C ASN A 56 11.23 -5.53 -9.56
N GLN A 57 12.41 -5.95 -9.98
CA GLN A 57 13.57 -5.08 -10.13
C GLN A 57 13.37 -4.20 -11.35
N ILE A 58 13.16 -2.91 -11.13
CA ILE A 58 13.12 -1.93 -12.21
C ILE A 58 14.50 -1.94 -12.88
N PRO A 59 14.58 -2.16 -14.20
CA PRO A 59 15.87 -2.17 -14.90
C PRO A 59 16.54 -0.81 -14.72
N LYS A 60 17.76 -0.81 -14.17
CA LYS A 60 18.50 0.42 -13.82
C LYS A 60 19.43 0.87 -14.94
N GLU A 61 19.84 -0.07 -15.79
CA GLU A 61 20.80 0.18 -16.86
C GLU A 61 20.11 0.53 -18.20
N PRO A 62 20.63 1.50 -18.98
CA PRO A 62 20.00 1.95 -20.23
C PRO A 62 19.77 0.85 -21.28
N HIS A 63 20.59 -0.20 -21.28
CA HIS A 63 20.48 -1.32 -22.22
C HIS A 63 19.36 -2.30 -21.79
N GLU A 64 19.21 -2.57 -20.50
CA GLU A 64 18.12 -3.39 -19.94
C GLU A 64 16.77 -2.72 -20.16
N ILE A 65 16.70 -1.40 -20.01
CA ILE A 65 15.50 -0.59 -20.27
C ILE A 65 15.05 -0.76 -21.73
N GLN A 66 15.98 -0.67 -22.69
CA GLN A 66 15.65 -0.82 -24.11
C GLN A 66 15.16 -2.24 -24.44
N ALA A 67 15.77 -3.26 -23.84
CA ALA A 67 15.36 -4.64 -24.00
C ALA A 67 13.95 -4.88 -23.44
N GLU A 68 13.64 -4.34 -22.27
CA GLU A 68 12.31 -4.47 -21.65
C GLU A 68 11.24 -3.68 -22.44
N ILE A 69 11.56 -2.48 -22.93
CA ILE A 69 10.67 -1.72 -23.82
C ILE A 69 10.39 -2.50 -25.12
N ALA A 70 11.40 -3.14 -25.70
CA ALA A 70 11.23 -3.98 -26.89
C ALA A 70 10.33 -5.20 -26.59
N ARG A 71 10.50 -5.84 -25.43
CA ARG A 71 9.63 -6.93 -24.96
C ARG A 71 8.18 -6.47 -24.81
N ILE A 72 7.96 -5.33 -24.15
CA ILE A 72 6.62 -4.74 -23.96
C ILE A 72 5.97 -4.39 -25.30
N ARG A 73 6.73 -3.82 -26.25
CA ARG A 73 6.22 -3.49 -27.59
C ARG A 73 5.79 -4.74 -28.37
N ARG A 74 6.55 -5.83 -28.31
CA ARG A 74 6.19 -7.12 -28.93
C ARG A 74 4.93 -7.71 -28.31
N ALA A 75 4.86 -7.78 -26.98
CA ALA A 75 3.69 -8.29 -26.26
C ALA A 75 2.42 -7.49 -26.57
N ARG A 76 2.52 -6.15 -26.70
CA ARG A 76 1.40 -5.30 -27.12
C ARG A 76 0.96 -5.59 -28.56
N ALA A 77 1.90 -5.79 -29.48
CA ALA A 77 1.58 -6.10 -30.87
C ALA A 77 0.89 -7.47 -31.00
N GLU A 78 1.36 -8.48 -30.28
CA GLU A 78 0.72 -9.80 -30.25
C GLU A 78 -0.68 -9.75 -29.62
N LYS A 79 -0.84 -8.99 -28.53
CA LYS A 79 -2.16 -8.80 -27.92
C LYS A 79 -3.15 -8.13 -28.89
N ARG A 80 -2.71 -7.11 -29.63
CA ARG A 80 -3.55 -6.46 -30.65
C ARG A 80 -3.96 -7.44 -31.75
N LYS A 81 -3.00 -8.18 -32.31
CA LYS A 81 -3.30 -9.22 -33.32
C LYS A 81 -4.32 -10.25 -32.83
N ARG A 82 -4.15 -10.76 -31.61
CA ARG A 82 -5.12 -11.70 -31.02
C ARG A 82 -6.50 -11.09 -30.80
N LEU A 83 -6.57 -9.79 -30.50
CA LEU A 83 -7.85 -9.10 -30.35
C LEU A 83 -8.51 -8.85 -31.71
N GLU A 84 -7.75 -8.50 -32.74
CA GLU A 84 -8.22 -8.33 -34.12
C GLU A 84 -8.71 -9.66 -34.71
N GLU A 85 -7.98 -10.76 -34.49
CA GLU A 85 -8.38 -12.11 -34.88
C GLU A 85 -9.69 -12.53 -34.18
N LYS A 86 -9.79 -12.31 -32.86
CA LYS A 86 -11.02 -12.59 -32.11
C LYS A 86 -12.20 -11.70 -32.54
N ALA A 87 -11.97 -10.42 -32.84
CA ALA A 87 -13.00 -9.51 -33.33
C ALA A 87 -13.53 -9.98 -34.70
N LYS A 88 -12.64 -10.46 -35.56
CA LYS A 88 -12.98 -11.03 -36.88
C LYS A 88 -13.74 -12.35 -36.76
N GLU A 89 -13.35 -13.23 -35.84
CA GLU A 89 -14.07 -14.49 -35.55
C GLU A 89 -15.46 -14.26 -34.96
N LEU A 90 -15.62 -13.22 -34.14
CA LEU A 90 -16.90 -12.84 -33.53
C LEU A 90 -17.80 -12.01 -34.46
N GLY A 91 -17.35 -11.70 -35.68
CA GLY A 91 -18.16 -11.00 -36.68
C GLY A 91 -18.58 -9.58 -36.30
N ILE A 92 -17.82 -8.91 -35.42
CA ILE A 92 -18.09 -7.53 -35.03
C ILE A 92 -17.62 -6.64 -36.20
N SER A 93 -18.55 -6.22 -37.07
CA SER A 93 -18.29 -5.13 -38.03
C SER A 93 -18.27 -3.78 -37.31
N GLU A 94 -17.57 -2.80 -37.88
CA GLU A 94 -17.44 -1.44 -37.34
C GLU A 94 -18.81 -0.79 -37.05
N ASP A 95 -19.87 -1.27 -37.70
CA ASP A 95 -21.27 -0.85 -37.53
C ASP A 95 -21.85 -1.17 -36.13
N MET A 96 -21.35 -2.19 -35.43
CA MET A 96 -21.82 -2.57 -34.07
C MET A 96 -21.15 -1.77 -32.94
N VAL A 97 -20.05 -1.06 -33.24
CA VAL A 97 -19.29 -0.27 -32.26
C VAL A 97 -19.87 1.15 -32.13
N GLU A 98 -20.48 1.68 -33.20
CA GLU A 98 -21.16 2.97 -33.17
C GLU A 98 -22.47 2.92 -32.34
N GLU A 99 -23.29 1.88 -32.46
CA GLU A 99 -24.54 1.77 -31.68
C GLU A 99 -24.34 1.73 -30.15
N VAL A 100 -23.23 1.15 -29.67
CA VAL A 100 -22.96 1.05 -28.21
C VAL A 100 -22.47 2.38 -27.63
N ASN A 101 -21.82 3.21 -28.44
CA ASN A 101 -21.27 4.49 -27.99
C ASN A 101 -22.29 5.64 -28.10
N GLU A 102 -23.32 5.48 -28.93
CA GLU A 102 -24.40 6.46 -29.11
C GLU A 102 -25.60 6.23 -28.16
N SER A 103 -25.64 5.10 -27.46
CA SER A 103 -26.69 4.71 -26.50
C SER A 103 -26.29 4.82 -25.02
N SER A 104 -25.11 5.38 -24.71
CA SER A 104 -24.63 5.64 -23.33
C SER A 104 -24.68 7.13 -22.95
#